data_AF-B9FVE6-F1
#
_entry.id   AF-B9FVE6-F1
#
_cell.length_a   1.000
_cell.length_b   1.000
_cell.length_c   1.000
_cell.angle_alpha   90.00
_cell.angle_beta   90.00
_cell.angle_gamma   90.00
#
_symmetry.space_group_name_H-M   'P 1'
#
loop_
_entity.id
_entity.type
_entity.pdbx_description
1 polymer ?
#
loop_
_entity_poly.entity_id
_entity_poly.type
_entity_poly.pdbx_seq_one_letter_code
_entity_poly.pdbx_strand_id
1 'polypeptide(L)'
;MKFNGKKQFKKAMTRYVLAEKKVVNFMKDDHKRVRVTCDWDSYPWGILNAIEKCAPEAEHRNCARHIYANWKRHFPDKQYQKKFWRCAKAPCRMLFNLARAKLVQVTQAGAQAILNTHPQHWSRAWFRTNNLDDYIATSYSVESFKATYAHCLEPVEGMSAWPEDDREPLTAHGYIRMLGKPKIERRREMHEPAKPTKMSRFGTRLRCSKCKLVGHNKSRCGKQNSGTGPSTGGSKPPTTQNQPPSI
;
A
#
# COMPACT_ATOMS: atom_id res chain seq x y z
N MET A 1 -7.89 31.03 3.30
CA MET A 1 -9.27 30.68 3.75
C MET A 1 -9.23 29.28 4.37
N LYS A 2 -9.64 29.11 5.63
CA LYS A 2 -9.62 27.80 6.33
C LYS A 2 -11.02 27.19 6.35
N PHE A 3 -11.16 25.92 5.98
CA PHE A 3 -12.41 25.18 6.11
C PHE A 3 -12.42 24.43 7.44
N ASN A 4 -13.43 24.69 8.28
CA ASN A 4 -13.61 24.01 9.57
C ASN A 4 -14.25 22.63 9.43
N GLY A 5 -14.60 22.20 8.20
CA GLY A 5 -15.11 20.86 7.96
C GLY A 5 -15.47 20.58 6.50
N LYS A 6 -15.69 19.29 6.20
CA LYS A 6 -15.99 18.79 4.84
C LYS A 6 -17.22 19.45 4.21
N LYS A 7 -18.26 19.74 5.00
CA LYS A 7 -19.50 20.37 4.52
C LYS A 7 -19.24 21.78 3.98
N GLN A 8 -18.40 22.55 4.68
CA GLN A 8 -18.04 23.91 4.28
C GLN A 8 -17.23 23.89 2.98
N PHE A 9 -16.27 22.96 2.86
CA PHE A 9 -15.50 22.75 1.63
C PHE A 9 -16.41 22.39 0.45
N LYS A 10 -17.31 21.40 0.61
CA LYS A 10 -18.27 21.03 -0.45
C LYS A 10 -19.15 22.21 -0.87
N LYS A 11 -19.69 22.98 0.08
CA LYS A 11 -20.53 24.15 -0.22
C LYS A 11 -19.78 25.25 -0.97
N ALA A 12 -18.49 25.46 -0.67
CA ALA A 12 -17.65 26.38 -1.42
C ALA A 12 -17.41 25.86 -2.84
N MET A 13 -17.08 24.57 -2.98
CA MET A 13 -16.86 23.98 -4.30
C MET A 13 -18.10 23.99 -5.18
N THR A 14 -19.27 23.63 -4.63
CA THR A 14 -20.53 23.66 -5.37
C THR A 14 -20.87 25.08 -5.82
N ARG A 15 -20.68 26.10 -4.97
CA ARG A 15 -20.90 27.49 -5.36
C ARG A 15 -19.98 27.93 -6.51
N TYR A 16 -18.71 27.57 -6.44
CA TYR A 16 -17.76 27.87 -7.51
C TYR A 16 -18.13 27.19 -8.82
N VAL A 17 -18.43 25.90 -8.76
CA VAL A 17 -18.75 25.09 -9.94
C VAL A 17 -20.04 25.58 -10.60
N LEU A 18 -21.05 25.96 -9.81
CA LEU A 18 -22.27 26.60 -10.32
C LEU A 18 -21.98 27.95 -10.99
N ALA A 19 -21.10 28.78 -10.42
CA ALA A 19 -20.72 30.07 -11.01
C ALA A 19 -20.01 29.91 -12.36
N GLU A 20 -19.16 28.88 -12.49
CA GLU A 20 -18.47 28.53 -13.75
C GLU A 20 -19.34 27.71 -14.71
N LYS A 21 -20.62 27.47 -14.36
CA LYS A 21 -21.57 26.66 -15.15
C LYS A 21 -21.07 25.24 -15.45
N LYS A 22 -20.36 24.63 -14.50
CA LYS A 22 -19.83 23.25 -14.59
C LYS A 22 -20.64 22.32 -13.69
N VAL A 23 -20.46 21.00 -13.86
CA VAL A 23 -21.08 19.97 -13.01
C VAL A 23 -19.98 19.15 -12.34
N VAL A 24 -20.08 18.99 -11.02
CA VAL A 24 -19.20 18.10 -10.24
C VAL A 24 -20.01 17.13 -9.41
N ASN A 25 -19.57 15.88 -9.41
CA ASN A 25 -20.17 14.81 -8.63
C ASN A 25 -19.29 14.49 -7.41
N PHE A 26 -19.92 14.46 -6.23
CA PHE A 26 -19.26 14.04 -5.01
C PHE A 26 -19.43 12.54 -4.83
N MET A 27 -18.34 11.79 -5.00
CA MET A 27 -18.31 10.35 -4.72
C MET A 27 -18.28 10.07 -3.21
N LYS A 28 -18.40 8.79 -2.82
CA LYS A 28 -18.39 8.37 -1.41
C LYS A 28 -17.16 8.91 -0.67
N ASP A 29 -17.41 9.73 0.36
CA ASP A 29 -16.39 10.36 1.17
C ASP A 29 -15.90 9.45 2.30
N ASP A 30 -14.63 9.61 2.68
CA ASP A 30 -14.09 9.10 3.94
C ASP A 30 -14.21 10.19 5.03
N HIS A 31 -14.02 9.85 6.31
CA HIS A 31 -14.04 10.86 7.40
C HIS A 31 -13.03 12.00 7.21
N LYS A 32 -11.93 11.76 6.48
CA LYS A 32 -10.84 12.70 6.26
C LYS A 32 -10.64 13.12 4.80
N ARG A 33 -11.43 12.59 3.85
CA ARG A 33 -11.22 12.80 2.41
C ARG A 33 -12.54 12.97 1.68
N VAL A 34 -12.62 14.02 0.86
CA VAL A 34 -13.71 14.25 -0.08
C VAL A 34 -13.24 13.83 -1.47
N ARG A 35 -14.07 13.07 -2.19
CA ARG A 35 -13.78 12.67 -3.57
C ARG A 35 -14.74 13.40 -4.50
N VAL A 36 -14.19 14.04 -5.53
CA VAL A 36 -14.95 14.81 -6.51
C VAL A 36 -14.54 14.36 -7.90
N THR A 37 -15.51 14.14 -8.77
CA THR A 37 -15.31 13.90 -10.19
C THR A 37 -15.98 15.02 -10.98
N CYS A 38 -15.34 15.47 -12.05
CA CYS A 38 -15.96 16.35 -13.03
C CYS A 38 -16.56 15.46 -14.12
N ASP A 39 -17.78 15.75 -14.57
CA ASP A 39 -18.45 14.95 -15.61
C ASP A 39 -17.98 15.32 -17.04
N TRP A 40 -17.12 16.32 -17.17
CA TRP A 40 -16.60 16.76 -18.46
C TRP A 40 -15.33 15.99 -18.85
N ASP A 41 -15.44 15.16 -19.89
CA ASP A 41 -14.32 14.40 -20.48
C ASP A 41 -13.19 15.30 -21.02
N SER A 42 -13.49 16.56 -21.37
CA SER A 42 -12.55 17.48 -22.00
C SER A 42 -11.75 18.35 -21.04
N TYR A 43 -11.99 18.28 -19.72
CA TYR A 43 -11.35 19.21 -18.77
C TYR A 43 -10.83 18.53 -17.49
N PRO A 44 -9.73 17.75 -17.57
CA PRO A 44 -9.13 17.07 -16.42
C PRO A 44 -8.68 18.03 -15.30
N TRP A 45 -8.44 19.30 -15.62
CA TRP A 45 -7.84 20.29 -14.72
C TRP A 45 -8.84 21.28 -14.10
N GLY A 46 -10.14 21.17 -14.40
CA GLY A 46 -11.14 22.14 -13.94
C GLY A 46 -11.25 22.24 -12.42
N ILE A 47 -10.91 21.15 -11.72
CA ILE A 47 -10.84 21.09 -10.25
C ILE A 47 -9.66 21.91 -9.71
N LEU A 48 -8.53 22.00 -10.41
CA LEU A 48 -7.38 22.78 -9.94
C LEU A 48 -7.69 24.28 -9.91
N ASN A 49 -8.24 24.83 -10.99
CA ASN A 49 -8.64 26.25 -11.04
C ASN A 49 -9.68 26.59 -9.96
N ALA A 50 -10.55 25.63 -9.67
CA ALA A 50 -11.57 25.75 -8.65
C ALA A 50 -10.98 25.83 -7.24
N ILE A 51 -10.02 24.97 -6.94
CA ILE A 51 -9.36 24.98 -5.63
C ILE A 51 -8.40 26.18 -5.51
N GLU A 52 -7.72 26.59 -6.58
CA GLU A 52 -6.89 27.80 -6.58
C GLU A 52 -7.67 29.05 -6.19
N LYS A 53 -8.90 29.22 -6.70
CA LYS A 53 -9.78 30.33 -6.33
C LYS A 53 -10.42 30.18 -4.94
N CYS A 54 -10.84 28.96 -4.57
CA CYS A 54 -11.54 28.73 -3.30
C CYS A 54 -10.60 28.57 -2.10
N ALA A 55 -9.35 28.15 -2.33
CA ALA A 55 -8.38 27.73 -1.33
C ALA A 55 -6.93 27.91 -1.83
N PRO A 56 -6.49 29.15 -2.12
CA PRO A 56 -5.19 29.42 -2.74
C PRO A 56 -4.00 28.97 -1.87
N GLU A 57 -4.17 28.93 -0.55
CA GLU A 57 -3.14 28.51 0.41
C GLU A 57 -3.04 26.97 0.52
N ALA A 58 -4.02 26.24 -0.01
CA ALA A 58 -4.03 24.79 0.06
C ALA A 58 -3.01 24.19 -0.91
N GLU A 59 -2.20 23.25 -0.43
CA GLU A 59 -1.23 22.58 -1.27
C GLU A 59 -1.91 21.54 -2.18
N HIS A 60 -1.84 21.76 -3.49
CA HIS A 60 -2.40 20.87 -4.49
C HIS A 60 -1.44 19.72 -4.82
N ARG A 61 -1.85 18.49 -4.48
CA ARG A 61 -1.06 17.28 -4.72
C ARG A 61 -1.80 16.32 -5.65
N ASN A 62 -1.28 16.14 -6.86
CA ASN A 62 -1.71 15.12 -7.80
C ASN A 62 -1.29 13.73 -7.31
N CYS A 63 -2.18 12.76 -7.45
CA CYS A 63 -1.88 11.40 -7.01
C CYS A 63 -0.87 10.76 -7.95
N ALA A 64 0.34 10.49 -7.45
CA ALA A 64 1.41 9.83 -8.20
C ALA A 64 0.98 8.46 -8.80
N ARG A 65 -0.03 7.79 -8.23
CA ARG A 65 -0.60 6.55 -8.78
C ARG A 65 -1.32 6.79 -10.11
N HIS A 66 -2.09 7.87 -10.23
CA HIS A 66 -2.77 8.22 -11.49
C HIS A 66 -1.76 8.69 -12.53
N ILE A 67 -0.77 9.49 -12.12
CA ILE A 67 0.35 9.90 -13.00
C ILE A 67 1.06 8.65 -13.54
N TYR A 68 1.39 7.69 -12.67
CA TYR A 68 1.99 6.42 -13.10
C TYR A 68 1.09 5.62 -14.04
N ALA A 69 -0.21 5.54 -13.77
CA ALA A 69 -1.13 4.79 -14.62
C ALA A 69 -1.20 5.36 -16.05
N ASN A 70 -1.22 6.69 -16.18
CA ASN A 70 -1.16 7.37 -17.48
C ASN A 70 0.20 7.19 -18.14
N TRP A 71 1.29 7.39 -17.39
CA TRP A 71 2.66 7.23 -17.88
C TRP A 71 2.93 5.79 -18.37
N LYS A 72 2.44 4.77 -17.65
CA LYS A 72 2.60 3.35 -17.98
C LYS A 72 1.94 2.98 -19.32
N ARG A 73 0.92 3.71 -19.78
CA ARG A 73 0.30 3.47 -21.10
C ARG A 73 1.30 3.66 -22.24
N HIS A 74 2.21 4.62 -22.10
CA HIS A 74 3.28 4.88 -23.08
C HIS A 74 4.56 4.12 -22.78
N PHE A 75 4.81 3.78 -21.50
CA PHE A 75 6.02 3.11 -21.03
C PHE A 75 5.66 1.84 -20.23
N PRO A 76 5.29 0.74 -20.90
CA PRO A 76 4.70 -0.45 -20.26
C PRO A 76 5.71 -1.33 -19.51
N ASP A 77 7.02 -1.20 -19.78
CA ASP A 77 8.01 -2.12 -19.21
C ASP A 77 8.05 -2.10 -17.69
N LYS A 78 8.07 -3.30 -17.12
CA LYS A 78 8.08 -3.53 -15.66
C LYS A 78 9.32 -2.96 -14.97
N GLN A 79 10.46 -2.88 -15.69
CA GLN A 79 11.70 -2.33 -15.15
C GLN A 79 11.63 -0.82 -14.85
N TYR A 80 10.69 -0.11 -15.47
CA TYR A 80 10.51 1.32 -15.26
C TYR A 80 9.75 1.64 -13.97
N GLN A 81 8.86 0.74 -13.54
CA GLN A 81 8.01 0.96 -12.39
C GLN A 81 8.81 1.36 -11.14
N LYS A 82 9.84 0.58 -10.78
CA LYS A 82 10.69 0.88 -9.60
C LYS A 82 11.41 2.23 -9.75
N LYS A 83 11.84 2.57 -10.96
CA LYS A 83 12.56 3.82 -11.27
C LYS A 83 11.64 5.04 -11.20
N PHE A 84 10.41 4.94 -11.72
CA PHE A 84 9.37 5.95 -11.58
C PHE A 84 9.07 6.23 -10.11
N TRP A 85 8.84 5.19 -9.30
CA TRP A 85 8.52 5.37 -7.88
C TRP A 85 9.69 5.94 -7.06
N ARG A 86 10.93 5.72 -7.48
CA ARG A 86 12.10 6.42 -6.90
C ARG A 86 12.04 7.92 -7.15
N CYS A 87 11.62 8.35 -8.33
CA CYS A 87 11.40 9.77 -8.64
C CYS A 87 10.23 10.33 -7.81
N ALA A 88 9.10 9.63 -7.76
CA ALA A 88 7.93 10.07 -7.01
C ALA A 88 8.19 10.26 -5.49
N LYS A 89 9.00 9.36 -4.89
CA LYS A 89 9.26 9.33 -3.44
C LYS A 89 10.52 10.07 -3.00
N ALA A 90 11.26 10.66 -3.93
CA ALA A 90 12.49 11.40 -3.62
C ALA A 90 12.22 12.45 -2.52
N PRO A 91 13.04 12.53 -1.46
CA PRO A 91 12.80 13.47 -0.37
C PRO A 91 13.23 14.90 -0.71
N CYS A 92 14.12 15.09 -1.68
CA CYS A 92 14.59 16.41 -2.10
C CYS A 92 14.87 16.45 -3.61
N ARG A 93 14.99 17.65 -4.17
CA ARG A 93 15.21 17.88 -5.61
C ARG A 93 16.47 17.19 -6.14
N MET A 94 17.54 17.17 -5.35
CA MET A 94 18.79 16.48 -5.70
C MET A 94 18.56 14.97 -5.90
N LEU A 95 17.90 14.31 -4.95
CA LEU A 95 17.61 12.88 -5.04
C LEU A 95 16.60 12.56 -6.14
N PHE A 96 15.70 13.48 -6.45
CA PHE A 96 14.83 13.37 -7.63
C PHE A 96 15.65 13.36 -8.91
N ASN A 97 16.54 14.34 -9.08
CA ASN A 97 17.38 14.46 -10.27
C ASN A 97 18.27 13.23 -10.46
N LEU A 98 18.82 12.68 -9.37
CA LEU A 98 19.57 11.42 -9.38
C LEU A 98 18.70 10.23 -9.81
N ALA A 99 17.48 10.11 -9.28
CA ALA A 99 16.55 9.05 -9.65
C ALA A 99 16.13 9.16 -11.13
N ARG A 100 15.92 10.38 -11.63
CA ARG A 100 15.62 10.66 -13.03
C ARG A 100 16.80 10.31 -13.93
N ALA A 101 18.02 10.67 -13.55
CA ALA A 101 19.23 10.30 -14.30
C ALA A 101 19.38 8.77 -14.42
N LYS A 102 19.01 8.01 -13.39
CA LYS A 102 18.97 6.54 -13.46
C LYS A 102 17.85 6.00 -14.36
N LEU A 103 16.77 6.76 -14.57
CA LEU A 103 15.71 6.41 -15.51
C LEU A 103 16.13 6.71 -16.95
N VAL A 104 16.83 7.82 -17.19
CA VAL A 104 17.42 8.20 -18.49
C VAL A 104 18.22 7.05 -19.10
N GLN A 105 19.02 6.36 -18.28
CA GLN A 105 19.84 5.21 -18.71
C GLN A 105 19.05 4.05 -19.31
N VAL A 106 17.73 3.98 -19.08
CA VAL A 106 16.86 2.91 -19.61
C VAL A 106 15.82 3.46 -20.58
N THR A 107 15.35 4.69 -20.35
CA THR A 107 14.39 5.37 -21.23
C THR A 107 14.54 6.88 -21.11
N GLN A 108 15.20 7.48 -22.10
CA GLN A 108 15.32 8.93 -22.19
C GLN A 108 13.94 9.60 -22.35
N ALA A 109 13.10 9.11 -23.27
CA ALA A 109 11.75 9.65 -23.49
C ALA A 109 10.86 9.57 -22.24
N GLY A 110 10.95 8.48 -21.48
CA GLY A 110 10.21 8.28 -20.23
C GLY A 110 10.62 9.24 -19.14
N ALA A 111 11.93 9.54 -19.04
CA ALA A 111 12.45 10.52 -18.10
C ALA A 111 12.05 11.96 -18.47
N GLN A 112 11.97 12.29 -19.77
CA GLN A 112 11.44 13.58 -20.24
C GLN A 112 9.94 13.70 -19.96
N ALA A 113 9.16 12.64 -20.22
CA ALA A 113 7.73 12.61 -19.91
C ALA A 113 7.44 12.86 -18.42
N ILE A 114 8.30 12.41 -17.52
CA ILE A 114 8.19 12.72 -16.08
C ILE A 114 8.24 14.24 -15.83
N LEU A 115 9.07 15.00 -16.54
CA LEU A 115 9.15 16.46 -16.37
C LEU A 115 7.92 17.16 -16.92
N ASN A 116 7.41 16.68 -18.05
CA ASN A 116 6.20 17.23 -18.68
C ASN A 116 4.94 17.05 -17.81
N THR A 117 4.96 16.11 -16.85
CA THR A 117 3.86 15.93 -15.88
C THR A 117 3.90 16.88 -14.68
N HIS A 118 4.77 17.90 -14.69
CA HIS A 118 4.99 18.85 -13.59
C HIS A 118 5.23 18.17 -12.23
N PRO A 119 6.47 17.66 -11.97
CA PRO A 119 6.85 16.95 -10.74
C PRO A 119 6.51 17.69 -9.43
N GLN A 120 6.41 19.02 -9.49
CA GLN A 120 6.05 19.89 -8.38
C GLN A 120 4.74 19.47 -7.70
N HIS A 121 3.80 18.94 -8.47
CA HIS A 121 2.48 18.59 -7.95
C HIS A 121 2.34 17.13 -7.49
N TRP A 122 3.31 16.24 -7.73
CA TRP A 122 3.15 14.81 -7.39
C TRP A 122 4.38 14.13 -6.80
N SER A 123 5.57 14.72 -6.94
CA SER A 123 6.79 14.21 -6.30
C SER A 123 6.98 14.84 -4.93
N ARG A 124 7.33 13.99 -3.95
CA ARG A 124 7.58 14.43 -2.57
C ARG A 124 8.68 15.48 -2.45
N ALA A 125 9.61 15.52 -3.40
CA ALA A 125 10.74 16.44 -3.41
C ALA A 125 10.36 17.94 -3.48
N TRP A 126 9.12 18.27 -3.84
CA TRP A 126 8.60 19.64 -3.90
C TRP A 126 7.49 19.92 -2.90
N PHE A 127 7.06 18.92 -2.14
CA PHE A 127 5.99 19.12 -1.18
C PHE A 127 6.48 19.97 -0.01
N ARG A 128 5.61 20.87 0.47
CA ARG A 128 5.88 21.56 1.73
C ARG A 128 5.91 20.50 2.81
N THR A 129 7.09 20.34 3.41
CA THR A 129 7.25 19.50 4.58
C THR A 129 7.01 20.44 5.75
N ASN A 130 6.03 20.10 6.59
CA ASN A 130 5.83 20.79 7.86
C ASN A 130 7.12 20.75 8.68
N ASN A 131 7.29 21.64 9.66
CA ASN A 131 8.48 21.59 10.49
C ASN A 131 8.56 20.19 11.14
N LEU A 132 9.71 19.52 10.99
CA LEU A 132 9.88 18.17 11.53
C LEU A 132 9.71 18.19 13.05
N ASP A 133 10.12 19.30 13.67
CA ASP A 133 10.05 19.54 15.11
C ASP A 133 8.60 19.45 15.64
N ASP A 134 7.60 19.83 14.84
CA ASP A 134 6.18 19.73 15.22
C ASP A 134 5.71 18.28 15.44
N TYR A 135 6.45 17.29 14.94
CA TYR A 135 6.15 15.86 15.06
C TYR A 135 7.01 15.14 16.10
N ILE A 136 8.00 15.83 16.68
CA ILE A 136 8.87 15.28 17.71
C ILE A 136 8.22 15.59 19.05
N ALA A 137 7.91 14.55 19.84
CA ALA A 137 7.36 14.75 21.18
C ALA A 137 8.37 15.53 22.03
N THR A 138 7.87 16.45 22.88
CA THR A 138 8.69 17.34 23.71
C THR A 138 9.72 16.58 24.56
N SER A 139 9.39 15.35 24.97
CA SER A 139 10.28 14.45 25.73
C SER A 139 11.60 14.12 25.04
N TYR A 140 11.68 14.25 23.70
CA TYR A 140 12.91 14.05 22.93
C TYR A 140 13.71 15.33 22.70
N SER A 141 13.30 16.45 23.29
CA SER A 141 14.05 17.70 23.22
C SER A 141 15.31 17.62 24.08
N VAL A 142 16.34 18.37 23.68
CA VAL A 142 17.58 18.53 24.47
C VAL A 142 17.28 19.12 25.84
N GLU A 143 16.28 19.99 25.93
CA GLU A 143 15.84 20.58 27.19
C GLU A 143 15.27 19.52 28.14
N SER A 144 14.35 18.67 27.67
CA SER A 144 13.81 17.56 28.47
C SER A 144 14.88 16.55 28.86
N PHE A 145 15.84 16.25 27.97
CA PHE A 145 16.99 15.42 28.32
C PHE A 145 17.81 16.04 29.46
N LYS A 146 18.21 17.32 29.33
CA LYS A 146 18.95 18.03 30.38
C LYS A 146 18.15 18.11 31.69
N ALA A 147 16.84 18.33 31.63
CA ALA A 147 15.97 18.34 32.80
C ALA A 147 15.92 16.97 33.50
N THR A 148 15.91 15.88 32.72
CA THR A 148 15.88 14.50 33.25
C THR A 148 17.16 14.18 34.04
N TYR A 149 18.30 14.68 33.58
CA TYR A 149 19.61 14.51 34.24
C TYR A 149 20.05 15.75 35.03
N ALA A 150 19.16 16.71 35.27
CA ALA A 150 19.50 17.96 35.99
C ALA A 150 19.84 17.69 37.45
N HIS A 151 19.21 16.67 38.04
CA HIS A 151 19.56 16.15 39.34
C HIS A 151 20.62 15.07 39.14
N CYS A 152 21.84 15.33 39.60
CA CYS A 152 22.90 14.33 39.64
C CYS A 152 22.39 13.12 40.44
N LEU A 153 22.44 11.93 39.85
CA LEU A 153 22.34 10.70 40.62
C LEU A 153 23.62 10.62 41.46
N GLU A 154 23.51 10.92 42.75
CA GLU A 154 24.64 10.76 43.65
C GLU A 154 25.05 9.29 43.65
N PRO A 155 26.36 8.99 43.54
CA PRO A 155 26.82 7.62 43.61
C PRO A 155 26.44 7.05 44.98
N VAL A 156 25.64 5.99 44.97
CA VAL A 156 25.21 5.31 46.20
C VAL A 156 26.14 4.12 46.42
N GLU A 157 26.68 4.00 47.64
CA GLU A 157 27.69 3.00 48.00
C GLU A 157 27.17 1.54 47.94
N GLY A 158 25.86 1.34 47.78
CA GLY A 158 25.23 0.03 47.62
C GLY A 158 23.72 0.04 47.92
N MET A 159 23.06 -1.12 47.80
CA MET A 159 21.62 -1.26 48.10
C MET A 159 21.26 -0.87 49.54
N SER A 160 22.21 -1.01 50.49
CA SER A 160 22.03 -0.65 51.89
C SER A 160 21.98 0.85 52.16
N ALA A 161 22.44 1.68 51.22
CA ALA A 161 22.47 3.14 51.33
C ALA A 161 21.34 3.81 50.51
N TRP A 162 20.38 3.02 50.00
CA TRP A 162 19.22 3.57 49.30
C TRP A 162 18.31 4.31 50.30
N PRO A 163 17.87 5.54 49.99
CA PRO A 163 16.89 6.24 50.81
C PRO A 163 15.60 5.42 50.89
N GLU A 164 15.00 5.35 52.09
CA GLU A 164 13.64 4.83 52.22
C GLU A 164 12.69 5.78 51.48
N ASP A 165 11.91 5.22 50.55
CA ASP A 165 10.97 5.97 49.72
C ASP A 165 9.55 5.69 50.20
N ASP A 166 8.86 6.74 50.64
CA ASP A 166 7.47 6.66 51.13
C ASP A 166 6.46 6.46 49.98
N ARG A 167 6.90 6.51 48.72
CA ARG A 167 6.02 6.34 47.56
C ARG A 167 5.50 4.90 47.50
N GLU A 168 4.19 4.78 47.32
CA GLU A 168 3.58 3.46 47.12
C GLU A 168 4.23 2.73 45.93
N PRO A 169 4.59 1.45 46.09
CA PRO A 169 5.11 0.65 45.00
C PRO A 169 4.15 0.71 43.80
N LEU A 170 4.71 0.97 42.61
CA LEU A 170 3.93 0.94 41.38
C LEU A 170 3.25 -0.42 41.27
N THR A 171 1.92 -0.42 41.34
CA THR A 171 1.15 -1.65 41.17
C THR A 171 1.38 -2.13 39.73
N ALA A 172 2.01 -3.30 39.60
CA ALA A 172 2.18 -3.91 38.29
C ALA A 172 0.81 -4.02 37.62
N HIS A 173 0.69 -3.51 36.40
CA HIS A 173 -0.54 -3.72 35.63
C HIS A 173 -0.80 -5.23 35.52
N GLY A 174 -2.04 -5.62 35.79
CA GLY A 174 -2.46 -7.01 35.60
C GLY A 174 -2.14 -7.49 34.18
N TYR A 175 -1.91 -8.79 34.02
CA TYR A 175 -1.58 -9.39 32.73
C TYR A 175 -2.58 -8.97 31.63
N ILE A 176 -2.12 -8.17 30.67
CA ILE A 176 -2.94 -7.77 29.52
C ILE A 176 -2.87 -8.88 28.48
N ARG A 177 -3.96 -9.62 28.31
CA ARG A 177 -4.07 -10.59 27.21
C ARG A 177 -4.20 -9.84 25.89
N MET A 178 -3.09 -9.76 25.15
CA MET A 178 -3.07 -9.13 23.82
C MET A 178 -4.13 -9.76 22.91
N LEU A 179 -4.90 -8.90 22.23
CA LEU A 179 -5.83 -9.34 21.19
C LEU A 179 -5.03 -10.08 20.13
N GLY A 180 -5.27 -11.39 20.04
CA GLY A 180 -4.59 -12.26 19.09
C GLY A 180 -4.86 -11.86 17.63
N LYS A 181 -4.14 -12.50 16.71
CA LYS A 181 -4.30 -12.27 15.27
C LYS A 181 -5.78 -12.31 14.88
N PRO A 182 -6.32 -11.26 14.22
CA PRO A 182 -7.70 -11.26 13.74
C PRO A 182 -7.93 -12.47 12.83
N LYS A 183 -9.08 -13.14 13.01
CA LYS A 183 -9.45 -14.26 12.16
C LYS A 183 -9.61 -13.76 10.72
N ILE A 184 -8.85 -14.34 9.80
CA ILE A 184 -8.85 -13.95 8.38
C ILE A 184 -10.20 -14.30 7.73
N GLU A 185 -10.82 -15.41 8.14
CA GLU A 185 -12.10 -15.84 7.61
C GLU A 185 -13.28 -15.36 8.48
N ARG A 186 -14.29 -14.79 7.81
CA ARG A 186 -15.61 -14.47 8.37
C ARG A 186 -16.23 -15.71 9.05
N ARG A 187 -16.86 -15.53 10.21
CA ARG A 187 -17.73 -16.55 10.81
C ARG A 187 -19.00 -16.69 9.96
N ARG A 188 -19.28 -17.89 9.46
CA ARG A 188 -20.52 -18.18 8.73
C ARG A 188 -21.70 -18.21 9.70
N GLU A 189 -22.87 -17.77 9.24
CA GLU A 189 -24.11 -17.83 10.02
C GLU A 189 -24.68 -19.25 9.99
N MET A 190 -25.55 -19.59 10.95
CA MET A 190 -26.05 -20.97 11.12
C MET A 190 -26.77 -21.52 9.88
N HIS A 191 -27.43 -20.64 9.12
CA HIS A 191 -28.16 -20.99 7.90
C HIS A 191 -27.31 -20.91 6.63
N GLU A 192 -26.04 -20.54 6.71
CA GLU A 192 -25.16 -20.53 5.54
C GLU A 192 -24.51 -21.91 5.34
N PRO A 193 -24.46 -22.42 4.10
CA PRO A 193 -23.84 -23.70 3.83
C PRO A 193 -22.35 -23.69 4.22
N ALA A 194 -21.86 -24.82 4.72
CA ALA A 194 -20.46 -25.00 5.07
C ALA A 194 -19.53 -24.79 3.86
N LYS A 195 -18.26 -24.47 4.11
CA LYS A 195 -17.29 -24.30 3.03
C LYS A 195 -17.11 -25.64 2.32
N PRO A 196 -17.29 -25.72 0.99
CA PRO A 196 -17.04 -26.98 0.30
C PRO A 196 -15.55 -27.29 0.39
N THR A 197 -15.21 -28.49 0.90
CA THR A 197 -13.82 -28.96 1.04
C THR A 197 -13.12 -29.13 -0.32
N LYS A 198 -13.91 -29.31 -1.39
CA LYS A 198 -13.43 -29.46 -2.77
C LYS A 198 -14.15 -28.46 -3.66
N MET A 199 -13.43 -27.92 -4.63
CA MET A 199 -14.00 -27.04 -5.65
C MET A 199 -15.13 -27.76 -6.39
N SER A 200 -16.26 -27.08 -6.58
CA SER A 200 -17.35 -27.60 -7.41
C SER A 200 -16.82 -27.85 -8.83
N ARG A 201 -17.16 -29.01 -9.40
CA ARG A 201 -16.82 -29.35 -10.80
C ARG A 201 -17.81 -28.73 -11.81
N PHE A 202 -18.80 -27.97 -11.33
CA PHE A 202 -19.78 -27.29 -12.15
C PHE A 202 -19.07 -26.32 -13.12
N GLY A 203 -19.31 -26.47 -14.42
CA GLY A 203 -18.64 -25.69 -15.48
C GLY A 203 -17.29 -26.26 -15.96
N THR A 204 -16.77 -27.35 -15.39
CA THR A 204 -15.55 -27.98 -15.91
C THR A 204 -15.85 -28.73 -17.21
N ARG A 205 -15.31 -28.27 -18.34
CA ARG A 205 -15.40 -28.98 -19.63
C ARG A 205 -14.59 -30.28 -19.58
N LEU A 206 -15.27 -31.40 -19.34
CA LEU A 206 -14.68 -32.73 -19.33
C LEU A 206 -14.11 -33.07 -20.71
N ARG A 207 -12.78 -33.19 -20.82
CA ARG A 207 -12.06 -33.60 -22.03
C ARG A 207 -11.55 -35.03 -21.88
N CYS A 208 -11.87 -35.90 -22.84
CA CYS A 208 -11.39 -37.27 -22.84
C CYS A 208 -9.86 -37.31 -23.03
N SER A 209 -9.14 -38.01 -22.16
CA SER A 209 -7.67 -38.07 -22.24
C SER A 209 -7.16 -38.90 -23.44
N LYS A 210 -7.98 -39.83 -23.96
CA LYS A 210 -7.68 -40.64 -25.17
C LYS A 210 -7.89 -39.85 -26.46
N CYS A 211 -9.09 -39.33 -26.71
CA CYS A 211 -9.44 -38.70 -28.00
C CYS A 211 -9.43 -37.18 -27.98
N LYS A 212 -9.16 -36.56 -26.82
CA LYS A 212 -9.13 -35.10 -26.59
C LYS A 212 -10.42 -34.34 -26.92
N LEU A 213 -11.52 -35.04 -27.22
CA LEU A 213 -12.85 -34.46 -27.41
C LEU A 213 -13.53 -34.15 -26.07
N VAL A 214 -14.42 -33.15 -26.08
CA VAL A 214 -15.21 -32.74 -24.91
C VAL A 214 -16.52 -33.54 -24.84
N GLY A 215 -17.02 -33.79 -23.63
CA GLY A 215 -18.33 -34.42 -23.39
C GLY A 215 -18.31 -35.85 -22.83
N HIS A 216 -17.15 -36.54 -22.84
CA HIS A 216 -16.99 -37.86 -22.23
C HIS A 216 -15.61 -38.05 -21.60
N ASN A 217 -15.45 -39.08 -20.76
CA ASN A 217 -14.18 -39.44 -20.13
C ASN A 217 -13.52 -40.65 -20.84
N LYS A 218 -12.27 -40.97 -20.46
CA LYS A 218 -11.51 -42.10 -21.02
C LYS A 218 -12.23 -43.46 -20.91
N SER A 219 -13.05 -43.64 -19.87
CA SER A 219 -13.75 -44.91 -19.61
C SER A 219 -14.96 -45.12 -20.52
N ARG A 220 -15.66 -44.06 -20.93
CA ARG A 220 -16.78 -44.14 -21.89
C ARG A 220 -16.39 -43.76 -23.33
N CYS A 221 -15.08 -43.78 -23.64
CA CYS A 221 -14.57 -43.44 -24.96
C CYS A 221 -14.66 -44.66 -25.88
N GLY A 222 -15.45 -44.57 -26.97
CA GLY A 222 -15.63 -45.64 -27.96
C GLY A 222 -14.42 -45.91 -28.86
N LYS A 223 -13.35 -45.11 -28.77
CA LYS A 223 -12.09 -45.37 -29.49
C LYS A 223 -11.23 -46.38 -28.73
N GLN A 224 -10.93 -47.51 -29.36
CA GLN A 224 -9.96 -48.50 -28.86
C GLN A 224 -8.53 -47.96 -28.95
N ASN A 225 -7.66 -48.46 -28.07
CA ASN A 225 -6.30 -47.95 -27.88
C ASN A 225 -5.37 -48.62 -28.91
N SER A 226 -5.03 -47.93 -30.00
CA SER A 226 -3.95 -48.38 -30.90
C SER A 226 -2.60 -48.02 -30.27
N GLY A 227 -1.95 -48.99 -29.63
CA GLY A 227 -0.65 -48.80 -28.98
C GLY A 227 -0.11 -50.09 -28.39
N THR A 228 0.50 -50.89 -29.25
CA THR A 228 1.32 -52.09 -29.02
C THR A 228 2.67 -51.71 -28.38
N GLY A 229 3.15 -52.54 -27.44
CA GLY A 229 4.55 -52.52 -26.96
C GLY A 229 4.72 -52.78 -25.45
N PRO A 230 5.36 -53.90 -25.01
CA PRO A 230 5.52 -54.25 -23.60
C PRO A 230 6.70 -53.50 -22.97
N SER A 231 6.49 -52.86 -21.82
CA SER A 231 7.55 -52.23 -21.04
C SER A 231 7.96 -53.14 -19.88
N THR A 232 9.22 -53.52 -19.91
CA THR A 232 9.99 -54.27 -18.93
C THR A 232 10.02 -53.54 -17.57
N GLY A 233 9.94 -54.33 -16.49
CA GLY A 233 10.08 -53.85 -15.12
C GLY A 233 11.51 -53.41 -14.83
N GLY A 234 11.63 -52.21 -14.26
CA GLY A 234 12.89 -51.66 -13.74
C GLY A 234 12.70 -51.22 -12.29
N SER A 235 13.26 -52.00 -11.37
CA SER A 235 13.34 -51.75 -9.93
C SER A 235 14.14 -50.47 -9.64
N LYS A 236 13.65 -49.64 -8.70
CA LYS A 236 14.40 -48.50 -8.14
C LYS A 236 15.34 -48.97 -7.03
N PRO A 237 16.59 -48.47 -6.95
CA PRO A 237 17.43 -48.67 -5.77
C PRO A 237 17.02 -47.76 -4.60
N PRO A 238 17.27 -48.18 -3.35
CA PRO A 238 16.85 -47.47 -2.14
C PRO A 238 17.70 -46.24 -1.84
N THR A 239 17.03 -45.23 -1.26
CA THR A 239 17.58 -43.96 -0.80
C THR A 239 18.28 -44.14 0.56
N THR A 240 19.57 -43.82 0.63
CA THR A 240 20.36 -43.81 1.86
C THR A 240 19.95 -42.66 2.77
N GLN A 241 19.73 -42.97 4.05
CA GLN A 241 19.41 -42.04 5.12
C GLN A 241 20.68 -41.33 5.61
N ASN A 242 20.68 -40.00 5.67
CA ASN A 242 21.70 -39.22 6.36
C ASN A 242 21.34 -39.10 7.85
N GLN A 243 22.22 -39.56 8.73
CA GLN A 243 22.17 -39.33 10.18
C GLN A 243 22.69 -37.91 10.53
N PRO A 244 22.22 -37.31 11.64
CA PRO A 244 22.77 -36.07 12.18
C PRO A 244 24.07 -36.32 12.99
N PRO A 245 24.99 -35.34 13.09
CA PRO A 245 26.21 -35.48 13.87
C PRO A 245 25.95 -35.46 15.38
N SER A 246 26.76 -36.22 16.12
CA SER A 246 26.81 -36.22 17.59
C SER A 246 27.97 -35.36 18.08
N ILE A 247 27.67 -34.63 19.18
CA ILE A 247 28.49 -33.77 20.05
C ILE A 247 28.89 -32.42 19.47
#